data_AF-A0A3M1C5B1-F1
#
_entry.id   AF-A0A3M1C5B1-F1
#
_cell.length_a   1.000
_cell.length_b   1.000
_cell.length_c   1.000
_cell.angle_alpha   90.00
_cell.angle_beta   90.00
_cell.angle_gamma   90.00
#
_symmetry.space_group_name_H-M   'P 1'
#
loop_
_entity.id
_entity.type
_entity.pdbx_description
1 polymer ?
#
loop_
_entity_poly.entity_id
_entity_poly.type
_entity_poly.pdbx_seq_one_letter_code
_entity_poly.pdbx_strand_id
1 'polypeptide(L)'
;MGLCKNLQIPNKNLNPNYSGDYDLWLNGIRIEVKASRAVDSDSDEPLYMKALSHNTTKNFIMNFQQLKPQFCDVFIWLAVFRDDIVIWIMNSQEVLKNSYYSKGQHRGNKGNEGQLHINQNNIKEFEKYKLSGNNLEKAILDAFKRMKTNKGKK
;
A
#
# COMPACT_ATOMS: atom_id res chain seq x y z
N MET A 1 17.85 0.92 13.94
CA MET A 1 17.50 2.32 13.61
C MET A 1 16.45 2.25 12.51
N GLY A 2 15.26 2.84 12.69
CA GLY A 2 14.15 2.70 11.72
C GLY A 2 14.46 3.32 10.36
N LEU A 3 13.76 2.86 9.31
CA LEU A 3 13.98 3.27 7.90
C LEU A 3 13.70 4.76 7.61
N CYS A 4 13.06 5.49 8.54
CA CYS A 4 12.91 6.93 8.51
C CYS A 4 12.72 7.45 9.95
N LYS A 5 13.58 8.38 10.39
CA LYS A 5 13.50 8.99 11.73
C LYS A 5 12.45 10.10 11.84
N ASN A 6 12.07 10.68 10.70
CA ASN A 6 11.18 11.84 10.64
C ASN A 6 9.70 11.45 10.54
N LEU A 7 9.38 10.15 10.45
CA LEU A 7 8.00 9.68 10.55
C LEU A 7 7.46 9.90 11.95
N GLN A 8 6.25 10.46 12.01
CA GLN A 8 5.58 10.81 13.25
C GLN A 8 4.25 10.07 13.35
N ILE A 9 3.83 9.79 14.59
CA ILE A 9 2.47 9.35 14.88
C ILE A 9 1.55 10.59 14.76
N PRO A 10 0.53 10.55 13.90
CA PRO A 10 -0.36 11.68 13.71
C PRO A 10 -1.17 12.00 14.97
N ASN A 11 -1.43 13.30 15.17
CA ASN A 11 -2.23 13.82 16.26
C ASN A 11 -2.78 15.21 15.87
N LYS A 12 -3.69 15.74 16.70
CA LYS A 12 -4.36 17.03 16.44
C LYS A 12 -3.43 18.26 16.48
N ASN A 13 -2.25 18.16 17.10
CA ASN A 13 -1.26 19.24 17.08
C ASN A 13 -0.54 19.31 15.73
N LEU A 14 -0.30 18.15 15.09
CA LEU A 14 0.33 18.07 13.77
C LEU A 14 -0.67 18.35 12.63
N ASN A 15 -1.90 17.85 12.77
CA ASN A 15 -3.00 18.09 11.84
C ASN A 15 -4.30 18.24 12.63
N PRO A 16 -4.84 19.46 12.78
CA PRO A 16 -6.09 19.70 13.52
C PRO A 16 -7.29 18.87 13.05
N ASN A 17 -7.29 18.48 11.77
CA ASN A 17 -8.36 17.69 11.17
C ASN A 17 -8.15 16.17 11.29
N TYR A 18 -7.07 15.71 11.93
CA TYR A 18 -6.81 14.29 12.10
C TYR A 18 -7.88 13.62 12.97
N SER A 19 -8.44 12.51 12.45
CA SER A 19 -9.52 11.77 13.11
C SER A 19 -9.25 10.27 13.17
N GLY A 20 -8.00 9.83 13.08
CA GLY A 20 -7.65 8.41 13.02
C GLY A 20 -7.75 7.82 11.62
N ASP A 21 -7.61 8.65 10.59
CA ASP A 21 -7.89 8.33 9.19
C ASP A 21 -6.65 7.91 8.37
N TYR A 22 -5.46 7.95 8.97
CA TYR A 22 -4.19 7.49 8.40
C TYR A 22 -3.17 7.16 9.51
N ASP A 23 -2.20 6.29 9.23
CA ASP A 23 -1.29 5.72 10.23
C ASP A 23 -0.09 6.61 10.60
N LEU A 24 0.46 7.32 9.61
CA LEU A 24 1.74 8.02 9.74
C LEU A 24 1.70 9.43 9.15
N TRP A 25 2.56 10.30 9.67
CA TRP A 25 2.71 11.69 9.22
C TRP A 25 4.16 12.00 8.88
N LEU A 26 4.38 12.71 7.77
CA LEU A 26 5.68 13.25 7.37
C LEU A 26 5.53 14.61 6.70
N ASN A 27 5.95 15.69 7.35
CA ASN A 27 6.04 17.03 6.75
C ASN A 27 4.78 17.46 5.96
N GLY A 28 3.58 17.25 6.51
CA GLY A 28 2.32 17.59 5.82
C GLY A 28 1.74 16.48 4.94
N ILE A 29 2.39 15.32 4.86
CA ILE A 29 1.96 14.16 4.06
C ILE A 29 1.27 13.16 4.98
N ARG A 30 0.03 12.80 4.63
CA ARG A 30 -0.76 11.75 5.29
C ARG A 30 -0.41 10.40 4.68
N ILE A 31 -0.07 9.41 5.51
CA ILE A 31 0.44 8.13 5.04
C ILE A 31 -0.36 7.00 5.66
N GLU A 32 -0.84 6.08 4.82
CA GLU A 32 -1.49 4.84 5.23
C GLU A 32 -0.52 3.66 5.02
N VAL A 33 -0.45 2.74 5.98
CA VAL A 33 0.35 1.51 5.90
C VAL A 33 -0.59 0.32 5.74
N LYS A 34 -0.33 -0.54 4.75
CA LYS A 34 -1.05 -1.81 4.59
C LYS A 34 -0.08 -2.95 4.45
N ALA A 35 -0.46 -4.11 4.97
CA ALA A 35 0.28 -5.34 4.76
C ALA A 35 -0.64 -6.39 4.16
N SER A 36 -0.12 -7.18 3.24
CA SER A 36 -0.80 -8.36 2.72
C SER A 36 0.21 -9.47 2.50
N ARG A 37 -0.20 -10.70 2.80
CA ARG A 37 0.68 -11.88 2.70
C ARG A 37 0.48 -12.56 1.35
N ALA A 38 1.57 -12.98 0.69
CA ALA A 38 1.49 -13.89 -0.43
C ALA A 38 0.98 -15.25 0.04
N VAL A 39 -0.22 -15.63 -0.38
CA VAL A 39 -0.79 -16.92 -0.03
C VAL A 39 -1.11 -17.73 -1.27
N ASP A 40 -0.86 -19.04 -1.19
CA ASP A 40 -1.21 -20.03 -2.21
C ASP A 40 -2.71 -19.95 -2.53
N SER A 41 -3.05 -19.53 -3.75
CA SER A 41 -4.45 -19.39 -4.18
C SER A 41 -5.13 -20.72 -4.46
N ASP A 42 -4.34 -21.78 -4.65
CA ASP A 42 -4.82 -23.09 -5.10
C ASP A 42 -5.01 -24.07 -3.93
N SER A 43 -4.73 -23.63 -2.71
CA SER A 43 -4.86 -24.42 -1.49
C SER A 43 -6.11 -24.02 -0.70
N ASP A 44 -6.66 -24.94 0.11
CA ASP A 44 -7.75 -24.70 1.07
C ASP A 44 -7.32 -24.69 2.56
N GLU A 45 -6.05 -24.97 2.84
CA GLU A 45 -5.42 -24.88 4.17
C GLU A 45 -5.61 -23.53 4.93
N PRO A 46 -5.33 -23.47 6.24
CA PRO A 46 -5.31 -22.20 6.97
C PRO A 46 -4.26 -21.19 6.44
N LEU A 47 -4.52 -19.90 6.63
CA LEU A 47 -3.70 -18.79 6.09
C LEU A 47 -2.20 -18.84 6.50
N TYR A 48 -1.90 -19.38 7.69
CA TYR A 48 -0.51 -19.47 8.17
C TYR A 48 0.27 -20.61 7.49
N MET A 49 -0.43 -21.63 6.96
CA MET A 49 0.17 -22.76 6.23
C MET A 49 0.43 -22.42 4.76
N LYS A 50 -0.37 -21.52 4.18
CA LYS A 50 -0.28 -21.14 2.76
C LYS A 50 0.73 -20.03 2.46
N ALA A 51 1.48 -19.54 3.44
CA ALA A 51 2.44 -18.47 3.23
C ALA A 51 3.53 -18.89 2.22
N LEU A 52 3.69 -18.14 1.14
CA LEU A 52 4.64 -18.47 0.09
C LEU A 52 5.96 -17.72 0.26
N SER A 53 7.04 -18.32 -0.22
CA SER A 53 8.34 -17.67 -0.39
C SER A 53 8.30 -16.67 -1.54
N HIS A 54 9.15 -15.64 -1.49
CA HIS A 54 9.26 -14.63 -2.53
C HIS A 54 9.66 -15.20 -3.91
N ASN A 55 10.41 -16.31 -3.95
CA ASN A 55 10.81 -16.95 -5.20
C ASN A 55 9.81 -18.01 -5.72
N THR A 56 8.60 -18.07 -5.15
CA THR A 56 7.57 -19.06 -5.52
C THR A 56 7.22 -19.01 -7.01
N THR A 57 6.96 -20.19 -7.59
CA THR A 57 6.36 -20.34 -8.92
C THR A 57 4.85 -20.65 -8.86
N LYS A 58 4.29 -20.79 -7.66
CA LYS A 58 2.86 -21.06 -7.46
C LYS A 58 2.01 -19.83 -7.74
N ASN A 59 0.74 -20.08 -8.07
CA ASN A 59 -0.26 -19.01 -8.09
C ASN A 59 -0.46 -18.47 -6.68
N PHE A 60 -0.58 -17.15 -6.57
CA PHE A 60 -0.75 -16.51 -5.27
C PHE A 60 -1.69 -15.33 -5.37
N ILE A 61 -2.22 -14.95 -4.21
CA ILE A 61 -2.98 -13.73 -4.06
C ILE A 61 -2.51 -12.96 -2.83
N MET A 62 -2.36 -11.66 -3.00
CA MET A 62 -2.27 -10.68 -1.93
C MET A 62 -3.48 -9.76 -2.07
N ASN A 63 -4.34 -9.73 -1.06
CA ASN A 63 -5.45 -8.78 -1.01
C ASN A 63 -5.09 -7.62 -0.09
N PHE A 64 -4.94 -6.42 -0.66
CA PHE A 64 -4.78 -5.17 0.07
C PHE A 64 -6.16 -4.55 0.29
N GLN A 65 -6.61 -4.58 1.54
CA GLN A 65 -7.91 -4.09 1.98
C GLN A 65 -7.79 -3.62 3.45
N GLN A 66 -8.55 -2.66 3.94
CA GLN A 66 -9.47 -1.74 3.27
C GLN A 66 -8.73 -0.50 2.76
N LEU A 67 -8.79 -0.21 1.46
CA LEU A 67 -8.11 0.94 0.87
C LEU A 67 -9.03 2.17 0.88
N LYS A 68 -8.54 3.28 1.44
CA LYS A 68 -9.23 4.58 1.45
C LYS A 68 -8.35 5.71 0.91
N PRO A 69 -8.12 5.77 -0.42
CA PRO A 69 -7.22 6.75 -1.03
C PRO A 69 -7.56 8.23 -0.73
N GLN A 70 -8.79 8.53 -0.28
CA GLN A 70 -9.21 9.88 0.09
C GLN A 70 -8.61 10.38 1.42
N PHE A 71 -8.20 9.48 2.32
CA PHE A 71 -7.71 9.84 3.65
C PHE A 71 -6.19 9.93 3.76
N CYS A 72 -5.47 9.47 2.75
CA CYS A 72 -4.01 9.57 2.69
C CYS A 72 -3.52 10.15 1.36
N ASP A 73 -2.29 10.62 1.36
CA ASP A 73 -1.58 11.08 0.17
C ASP A 73 -0.66 9.98 -0.38
N VAL A 74 -0.10 9.16 0.51
CA VAL A 74 0.82 8.06 0.19
C VAL A 74 0.40 6.78 0.92
N PHE A 75 0.54 5.65 0.23
CA PHE A 75 0.48 4.32 0.80
C PHE A 75 1.89 3.73 0.92
N ILE A 76 2.16 3.07 2.04
CA ILE A 76 3.27 2.14 2.23
C ILE A 76 2.68 0.73 2.28
N TRP A 77 2.95 -0.08 1.26
CA TRP A 77 2.49 -1.46 1.21
C TRP A 77 3.61 -2.42 1.55
N LEU A 78 3.33 -3.32 2.48
CA LEU A 78 4.19 -4.43 2.89
C LEU A 78 3.65 -5.70 2.22
N ALA A 79 4.30 -6.13 1.14
CA ALA A 79 4.10 -7.42 0.53
C ALA A 79 4.91 -8.47 1.29
N VAL A 80 4.22 -9.22 2.14
CA VAL A 80 4.83 -10.16 3.08
C VAL A 80 4.91 -11.54 2.44
N PHE A 81 6.12 -11.99 2.19
CA PHE A 81 6.43 -13.38 1.90
C PHE A 81 6.92 -14.07 3.18
N ARG A 82 7.03 -15.39 3.16
CA ARG A 82 7.52 -16.16 4.32
C ARG A 82 8.97 -15.83 4.68
N ASP A 83 9.77 -15.44 3.68
CA ASP A 83 11.22 -15.22 3.76
C ASP A 83 11.66 -13.82 3.35
N ASP A 84 10.74 -12.93 2.97
CA ASP A 84 11.05 -11.57 2.52
C ASP A 84 9.87 -10.61 2.77
N ILE A 85 10.16 -9.31 2.88
CA ILE A 85 9.15 -8.26 2.90
C ILE A 85 9.50 -7.23 1.83
N VAL A 86 8.69 -7.19 0.77
CA VAL A 86 8.83 -6.19 -0.28
C VAL A 86 8.00 -4.97 0.10
N ILE A 87 8.62 -3.80 0.06
CA ILE A 87 7.97 -2.52 0.39
C ILE A 87 7.66 -1.78 -0.91
N TRP A 88 6.39 -1.44 -1.14
CA TRP A 88 5.97 -0.56 -2.25
C TRP A 88 5.49 0.79 -1.72
N ILE A 89 5.90 1.88 -2.38
CA ILE A 89 5.54 3.25 -2.02
C ILE A 89 4.79 3.90 -3.18
N MET A 90 3.48 4.09 -3.01
CA MET A 90 2.56 4.58 -4.03
C MET A 90 1.82 5.81 -3.53
N ASN A 91 1.52 6.79 -4.39
CA ASN A 91 0.57 7.83 -4.01
C ASN A 91 -0.87 7.37 -4.14
N SER A 92 -1.79 8.05 -3.45
CA SER A 92 -3.20 7.66 -3.42
C SER A 92 -3.88 7.71 -4.80
N GLN A 93 -3.41 8.55 -5.73
CA GLN A 93 -3.92 8.59 -7.10
C GLN A 93 -3.40 7.42 -7.95
N GLU A 94 -2.18 6.96 -7.73
CA GLU A 94 -1.63 5.74 -8.35
C GLU A 94 -2.44 4.51 -7.95
N VAL A 95 -2.85 4.42 -6.68
CA VAL A 95 -3.74 3.35 -6.21
C VAL A 95 -5.13 3.48 -6.81
N LEU A 96 -5.75 4.65 -6.72
CA LEU A 96 -7.13 4.88 -7.20
C LEU A 96 -7.31 4.65 -8.71
N LYS A 97 -6.27 4.92 -9.52
CA LYS A 97 -6.28 4.77 -10.98
C LYS A 97 -5.71 3.44 -11.46
N ASN A 98 -5.26 2.57 -10.56
CA ASN A 98 -4.73 1.27 -10.92
C ASN A 98 -5.85 0.41 -11.53
N SER A 99 -5.56 -0.32 -12.62
CA SER A 99 -6.53 -1.19 -13.31
C SER A 99 -7.05 -2.33 -12.44
N TYR A 100 -6.29 -2.73 -11.43
CA TYR A 100 -6.65 -3.79 -10.46
C TYR A 100 -7.37 -3.24 -9.22
N TYR A 101 -7.56 -1.93 -9.11
CA TYR A 101 -8.32 -1.33 -8.02
C TYR A 101 -9.82 -1.56 -8.23
N SER A 102 -10.45 -2.23 -7.28
CA SER A 102 -11.90 -2.42 -7.26
C SER A 102 -12.56 -1.45 -6.28
N LYS A 103 -13.62 -0.78 -6.73
CA LYS A 103 -14.51 0.01 -5.86
C LYS A 103 -15.50 -0.95 -5.18
N GLY A 104 -15.47 -1.00 -3.85
CA GLY A 104 -16.29 -1.89 -3.03
C GLY A 104 -15.49 -3.08 -2.47
N GLN A 105 -15.60 -3.27 -1.16
CA GLN A 105 -14.90 -4.33 -0.42
C GLN A 105 -15.84 -5.44 0.10
N HIS A 106 -17.14 -5.17 0.27
CA HIS A 106 -18.11 -6.13 0.80
C HIS A 106 -19.33 -6.28 -0.11
N ARG A 107 -19.91 -7.49 -0.17
CA ARG A 107 -21.27 -7.72 -0.67
C ARG A 107 -22.22 -6.78 0.09
N GLY A 108 -22.79 -5.79 -0.60
CA GLY A 108 -23.75 -4.83 -0.04
C GLY A 108 -23.20 -3.44 0.30
N ASN A 109 -21.89 -3.18 0.17
CA ASN A 109 -21.34 -1.85 0.48
C ASN A 109 -21.45 -0.88 -0.72
N LYS A 110 -22.16 0.25 -0.50
CA LYS A 110 -22.12 1.47 -1.34
C LYS A 110 -21.00 2.44 -0.90
N GLY A 111 -19.86 1.90 -0.46
CA GLY A 111 -18.83 2.66 0.27
C GLY A 111 -17.69 3.22 -0.59
N ASN A 112 -17.05 4.29 -0.11
CA ASN A 112 -15.84 4.92 -0.65
C ASN A 112 -14.55 4.12 -0.35
N GLU A 113 -14.67 2.79 -0.33
CA GLU A 113 -13.65 1.86 0.18
C GLU A 113 -13.35 0.85 -0.91
N GLY A 114 -12.07 0.57 -1.11
CA GLY A 114 -11.61 -0.30 -2.18
C GLY A 114 -10.70 -1.41 -1.71
N GLN A 115 -10.35 -2.24 -2.68
CA GLN A 115 -9.40 -3.32 -2.51
C GLN A 115 -8.56 -3.45 -3.78
N LEU A 116 -7.38 -4.03 -3.64
CA LEU A 116 -6.53 -4.35 -4.77
C LEU A 116 -5.91 -5.74 -4.57
N HIS A 117 -6.02 -6.56 -5.60
CA HIS A 117 -5.43 -7.90 -5.62
C HIS A 117 -4.14 -7.89 -6.43
N ILE A 118 -3.05 -8.34 -5.81
CA ILE A 118 -1.77 -8.60 -6.48
C ILE A 118 -1.57 -10.10 -6.57
N ASN A 119 -1.13 -10.56 -7.74
CA ASN A 119 -0.93 -11.96 -8.07
C ASN A 119 0.29 -12.13 -8.99
N GLN A 120 0.60 -13.36 -9.36
CA GLN A 120 1.73 -13.74 -10.20
C GLN A 120 1.75 -13.05 -11.57
N ASN A 121 0.58 -12.64 -12.08
CA ASN A 121 0.45 -12.04 -13.41
C ASN A 121 0.70 -10.53 -13.40
N ASN A 122 0.35 -9.83 -12.31
CA ASN A 122 0.42 -8.37 -12.25
C ASN A 122 1.50 -7.82 -11.30
N ILE A 123 2.11 -8.63 -10.44
CA ILE A 123 3.10 -8.15 -9.45
C ILE A 123 4.24 -7.36 -10.08
N LYS A 124 4.68 -7.72 -11.29
CA LYS A 124 5.74 -7.03 -12.03
C LYS A 124 5.43 -5.55 -12.30
N GLU A 125 4.15 -5.16 -12.39
CA GLU A 125 3.75 -3.75 -12.58
C GLU A 125 4.00 -2.88 -11.35
N PHE A 126 4.19 -3.50 -10.18
CA PHE A 126 4.45 -2.83 -8.91
C PHE A 126 5.95 -2.64 -8.62
N GLU A 127 6.84 -3.26 -9.39
CA GLU A 127 8.30 -3.11 -9.22
C GLU A 127 8.76 -1.65 -9.30
N LYS A 128 8.11 -0.82 -10.12
CA LYS A 128 8.40 0.62 -10.21
C LYS A 128 8.12 1.40 -8.93
N TYR A 129 7.36 0.83 -7.99
CA TYR A 129 7.06 1.41 -6.68
C TYR A 129 7.90 0.82 -5.56
N LYS A 130 8.73 -0.19 -5.87
CA LYS A 130 9.55 -0.89 -4.89
C LYS A 130 10.56 0.07 -4.26
N LEU A 131 10.60 0.06 -2.93
CA LEU A 131 11.60 0.78 -2.17
C LEU A 131 12.98 0.25 -2.56
N SER A 132 13.78 1.11 -3.19
CA SER A 132 15.16 0.81 -3.56
C SER A 132 16.11 1.35 -2.50
N GLY A 133 16.85 0.45 -1.83
CA GLY A 133 17.73 0.80 -0.72
C GLY A 133 16.98 1.17 0.56
N ASN A 134 17.64 1.90 1.47
CA ASN A 134 17.14 2.14 2.83
C ASN A 134 16.60 3.56 3.06
N ASN A 135 16.16 4.27 2.01
CA ASN A 135 15.69 5.66 2.13
C ASN A 135 14.17 5.76 1.93
N LEU A 136 13.43 5.37 2.97
CA LEU A 136 11.97 5.43 2.98
C LEU A 136 11.45 6.87 2.88
N GLU A 137 12.12 7.83 3.51
CA GLU A 137 11.74 9.24 3.48
C GLU A 137 11.72 9.78 2.05
N LYS A 138 12.81 9.58 1.31
CA LYS A 138 12.91 9.98 -0.10
C LYS A 138 11.83 9.32 -0.94
N ALA A 139 11.56 8.03 -0.74
CA ALA A 139 10.54 7.32 -1.50
C ALA A 139 9.13 7.88 -1.26
N ILE A 140 8.79 8.25 -0.02
CA ILE A 140 7.52 8.91 0.32
C ILE A 140 7.43 10.27 -0.36
N LEU A 141 8.47 11.10 -0.25
CA LEU A 141 8.52 12.43 -0.87
C LEU A 141 8.40 12.33 -2.39
N ASP A 142 9.08 11.37 -3.01
CA ASP A 142 9.02 11.15 -4.46
C ASP A 142 7.63 10.68 -4.89
N ALA A 143 6.99 9.77 -4.15
CA ALA A 143 5.62 9.35 -4.41
C ALA A 143 4.64 10.54 -4.34
N PHE A 144 4.77 11.38 -3.31
CA PHE A 144 3.95 12.57 -3.14
C PHE A 144 4.18 13.60 -4.27
N LYS A 145 5.42 13.79 -4.73
CA LYS A 145 5.73 14.67 -5.86
C LYS A 145 5.06 14.18 -7.16
N ARG A 146 5.13 12.87 -7.46
CA ARG A 146 4.46 12.27 -8.64
C ARG A 146 2.95 12.55 -8.64
N MET A 147 2.32 12.61 -7.46
CA MET A 147 0.90 12.96 -7.34
C MET A 147 0.61 14.39 -7.83
N LYS A 148 1.46 15.36 -7.50
CA LYS A 148 1.28 16.78 -7.88
C LYS A 148 1.48 17.00 -9.38
N THR A 149 2.48 16.37 -9.99
CA THR A 149 2.74 16.45 -11.44
C THR A 149 1.55 15.93 -12.26
N ASN A 150 0.81 14.95 -11.73
CA ASN A 150 -0.37 14.40 -12.38
C ASN A 150 -1.64 15.26 -12.26
N LYS A 151 -1.66 16.28 -11.38
CA LYS A 151 -2.79 17.21 -11.26
C LYS A 151 -2.70 18.39 -12.25
N GLY A 152 -1.49 18.76 -12.70
CA GLY A 152 -1.26 19.87 -13.64
C GLY A 152 -1.40 19.51 -15.13
N LYS A 153 -1.84 18.28 -15.45
CA LYS A 153 -2.08 17.80 -16.83
C LYS A 153 -3.58 17.64 -17.15
N LYS A 154 -4.45 18.33 -16.43
CA LYS A 154 -5.88 18.39 -16.70
C LYS A 154 -6.25 19.72 -17.33
#